data_AF-A0A8C2MAM1-F1
#
_entry.id   AF-A0A8C2MAM1-F1
#
_cell.length_a   1.000
_cell.length_b   1.000
_cell.length_c   1.000
_cell.angle_alpha   90.00
_cell.angle_beta   90.00
_cell.angle_gamma   90.00
#
_symmetry.space_group_name_H-M   'P 1'
#
loop_
_entity.id
_entity.type
_entity.pdbx_description
1 polymer ?
#
loop_
_entity_poly.entity_id
_entity_poly.type
_entity_poly.pdbx_seq_one_letter_code
_entity_poly.pdbx_strand_id
1 'polypeptide(L)'
;MLGLKMYKLDLTPDPKEIAAIEARRIREKERQCRFFNVRNRVMGVDVDALNYQVEERKLREAIERSKEMAYGNKHVHYDLVAQMLEKEEAERACRLSKKVQDFREQRQQFKNGHEFDFWDPNHLQEFPVSYFDRNPCFGPSSMQCFLGEDLERASCLRMQQEQLRYNLSKQLQEQQAAREEEARTALLSDQLRLAVDTRAAELARLEESCRAAMRTAMANANRAQANKQALKHRHEQKQQQETNLMEVKKQITSDLLTENPQASQRSQAPHRVLPYCWKGMTAEQRAAIRKTQETQRQEKKEQRRAEKSLEAEWGCQTRRLAEAALELEEQEKQLCAEFRRGLGSFNRELAKEQQAQQNYLNSVIYTNQPTAQYYLQFNTSSR
;
A
#
# COMPACT_ATOMS: atom_id res chain seq x y z
N MET A 1 -9.00 22.66 67.32
CA MET A 1 -7.95 23.07 66.37
C MET A 1 -8.61 23.40 65.03
N LEU A 2 -9.13 24.63 64.91
CA LEU A 2 -9.91 25.06 63.74
C LEU A 2 -8.97 25.61 62.67
N GLY A 3 -9.02 25.02 61.47
CA GLY A 3 -8.15 25.34 60.35
C GLY A 3 -8.31 26.77 59.86
N LEU A 4 -7.19 27.49 59.78
CA LEU A 4 -7.09 28.79 59.12
C LEU A 4 -7.20 28.61 57.61
N LYS A 5 -8.39 28.95 57.09
CA LYS A 5 -8.65 29.20 55.66
C LYS A 5 -7.69 30.28 55.15
N MET A 6 -6.75 29.91 54.27
CA MET A 6 -6.05 30.88 53.44
C MET A 6 -7.05 31.50 52.46
N TYR A 7 -7.47 32.73 52.74
CA TYR A 7 -8.16 33.55 51.77
C TYR A 7 -7.14 34.00 50.71
N LYS A 8 -7.40 33.61 49.46
CA LYS A 8 -6.65 34.09 48.29
C LYS A 8 -6.82 35.60 48.20
N LEU A 9 -5.71 36.31 48.22
CA LEU A 9 -5.65 37.73 47.89
C LEU A 9 -5.72 37.82 46.36
N ASP A 10 -6.90 38.14 45.82
CA ASP A 10 -7.07 38.45 44.40
C ASP A 10 -6.47 39.84 44.13
N LEU A 11 -5.14 39.90 44.01
CA LEU A 11 -4.44 41.04 43.43
C LEU A 11 -4.89 41.18 41.97
N THR A 12 -5.37 42.36 41.59
CA THR A 12 -5.68 42.67 40.18
C THR A 12 -4.41 42.46 39.35
N PRO A 13 -4.41 41.51 38.40
CA PRO A 13 -3.21 41.20 37.63
C PRO A 13 -2.77 42.41 36.80
N ASP A 14 -1.46 42.64 36.71
CA ASP A 14 -0.86 43.73 35.93
C ASP A 14 -1.32 43.61 34.46
N PRO A 15 -1.86 44.68 33.83
CA PRO A 15 -2.29 44.64 32.43
C PRO A 15 -1.22 44.15 31.45
N LYS A 16 0.07 44.32 31.77
CA LYS A 16 1.18 43.76 30.96
C LYS A 16 1.27 42.24 31.05
N GLU A 17 1.00 41.66 32.21
CA GLU A 17 1.01 40.21 32.40
C GLU A 17 -0.19 39.56 31.69
N ILE A 18 -1.36 40.19 31.73
CA ILE A 18 -2.56 39.75 31.00
C ILE A 18 -2.27 39.75 29.49
N ALA A 19 -1.70 40.85 28.96
CA ALA A 19 -1.33 40.94 27.55
C ALA A 19 -0.29 39.87 27.14
N ALA A 20 0.69 39.59 28.01
CA ALA A 20 1.70 38.55 27.76
C ALA A 20 1.11 37.13 27.77
N ILE A 21 0.15 36.86 28.67
CA ILE A 21 -0.58 35.59 28.74
C ILE A 21 -1.47 35.41 27.51
N GLU A 22 -2.17 36.46 27.09
CA GLU A 22 -3.02 36.44 25.89
C GLU A 22 -2.19 36.26 24.63
N ALA A 23 -1.05 36.96 24.48
CA ALA A 23 -0.13 36.75 23.36
C ALA A 23 0.45 35.33 23.33
N ARG A 24 0.66 34.69 24.50
CA ARG A 24 1.07 33.29 24.58
C ARG A 24 -0.06 32.35 24.16
N ARG A 25 -1.30 32.62 24.58
CA ARG A 25 -2.49 31.86 24.17
C ARG A 25 -2.77 31.98 22.67
N ILE A 26 -2.60 33.17 22.09
CA ILE A 26 -2.77 33.42 20.65
C ILE A 26 -1.72 32.62 19.85
N ARG A 27 -0.44 32.71 20.24
CA ARG A 27 0.63 31.93 19.62
C ARG A 27 0.40 30.41 19.73
N GLU A 28 -0.06 29.93 20.88
CA GLU A 28 -0.36 28.50 21.03
C GLU A 28 -1.56 28.09 20.17
N LYS A 29 -2.62 28.92 20.07
CA LYS A 29 -3.74 28.66 19.15
C LYS A 29 -3.30 28.60 17.69
N GLU A 30 -2.47 29.55 17.25
CA GLU A 30 -1.90 29.56 15.89
C GLU A 30 -1.04 28.32 15.62
N ARG A 31 -0.26 27.90 16.63
CA ARG A 31 0.53 26.68 16.57
C ARG A 31 -0.36 25.43 16.48
N GLN A 32 -1.40 25.35 17.30
CA GLN A 32 -2.37 24.27 17.26
C GLN A 32 -3.05 24.17 15.88
N CYS A 33 -3.48 25.27 15.30
CA CYS A 33 -4.07 25.30 13.96
C CYS A 33 -3.14 24.70 12.88
N ARG A 34 -1.82 24.84 13.02
CA ARG A 34 -0.82 24.26 12.09
C ARG A 34 -0.56 22.78 12.35
N PHE A 35 -0.40 22.37 13.61
CA PHE A 35 0.00 21.00 13.96
C PHE A 35 -1.16 20.00 13.93
N PHE A 36 -2.37 20.42 14.32
CA PHE A 36 -3.56 19.56 14.33
C PHE A 36 -4.14 19.33 12.93
N ASN A 37 -3.89 20.22 11.97
CA ASN A 37 -4.26 20.02 10.58
C ASN A 37 -3.27 19.07 9.88
N VAL A 38 -3.66 17.79 9.74
CA VAL A 38 -2.83 16.73 9.14
C VAL A 38 -2.39 17.07 7.71
N ARG A 39 -3.25 17.73 6.91
CA ARG A 39 -2.95 18.07 5.52
C ARG A 39 -1.89 19.17 5.42
N ASN A 40 -2.00 20.21 6.26
CA ASN A 40 -1.00 21.28 6.33
C ASN A 40 0.34 20.77 6.91
N ARG A 41 0.31 19.76 7.78
CA ARG A 41 1.53 19.13 8.32
C ARG A 41 2.29 18.31 7.27
N VAL A 42 1.59 17.63 6.38
CA VAL A 42 2.21 16.75 5.36
C VAL A 42 2.51 17.50 4.06
N MET A 43 1.67 18.46 3.65
CA MET A 43 1.74 19.15 2.35
C MET A 43 1.49 20.67 2.44
N GLY A 44 1.72 21.29 3.60
CA GLY A 44 1.53 22.74 3.76
C GLY A 44 2.59 23.53 2.99
N VAL A 45 2.16 24.24 1.94
CA VAL A 45 2.99 25.14 1.15
C VAL A 45 2.24 26.47 1.01
N ASP A 46 2.97 27.57 1.19
CA ASP A 46 2.44 28.92 1.02
C ASP A 46 2.40 29.28 -0.48
N VAL A 47 1.25 29.03 -1.10
CA VAL A 47 1.06 29.23 -2.54
C VAL A 47 1.13 30.71 -2.91
N ASP A 48 0.64 31.60 -2.05
CA ASP A 48 0.61 33.04 -2.32
C ASP A 48 2.02 33.63 -2.25
N ALA A 49 2.83 33.21 -1.26
CA ALA A 49 4.24 33.60 -1.20
C ALA A 49 5.05 33.07 -2.39
N LEU A 50 4.80 31.83 -2.83
CA LEU A 50 5.45 31.27 -4.02
C LEU A 50 5.04 32.01 -5.30
N ASN A 51 3.76 32.36 -5.44
CA ASN A 51 3.29 33.16 -6.57
C ASN A 51 3.96 34.53 -6.59
N TYR A 52 4.08 35.20 -5.43
CA TYR A 52 4.81 36.46 -5.32
C TYR A 52 6.28 36.32 -5.76
N GLN A 53 6.98 35.26 -5.32
CA GLN A 53 8.36 34.98 -5.75
C GLN A 53 8.48 34.72 -7.25
N VAL A 54 7.50 34.05 -7.87
CA VAL A 54 7.45 33.83 -9.31
C VAL A 54 7.29 35.16 -10.05
N GLU A 55 6.40 36.03 -9.61
CA GLU A 55 6.19 37.35 -10.22
C GLU A 55 7.42 38.25 -10.04
N GLU A 56 8.06 38.25 -8.87
CA GLU A 56 9.29 39.00 -8.63
C GLU A 56 10.43 38.55 -9.56
N ARG A 57 10.57 37.24 -9.78
CA ARG A 57 11.54 36.69 -10.73
C ARG A 57 11.22 37.10 -12.18
N LYS A 58 9.96 37.05 -12.61
CA LYS A 58 9.55 37.50 -13.95
C LYS A 58 9.88 38.98 -14.16
N LEU A 59 9.62 39.83 -13.16
CA LEU A 59 9.98 41.25 -13.21
C LEU A 59 11.49 41.44 -13.35
N ARG A 60 12.28 40.68 -12.58
CA ARG A 60 13.75 40.72 -12.65
C ARG A 60 14.28 40.32 -14.02
N GLU A 61 13.77 39.21 -14.57
CA GLU A 61 14.10 38.75 -15.93
C GLU A 61 13.70 39.77 -17.00
N ALA A 62 12.54 40.41 -16.88
CA ALA A 62 12.10 41.44 -17.82
C ALA A 62 13.01 42.68 -17.79
N ILE A 63 13.45 43.10 -16.60
CA ILE A 63 14.41 44.19 -16.42
C ILE A 63 15.76 43.83 -17.04
N GLU A 64 16.25 42.60 -16.82
CA GLU A 64 17.51 42.11 -17.41
C GLU A 64 17.44 42.08 -18.95
N ARG A 65 16.36 41.53 -19.52
CA ARG A 65 16.14 41.55 -20.97
C ARG A 65 16.10 42.98 -21.53
N SER A 66 15.43 43.91 -20.83
CA SER A 66 15.41 45.31 -21.25
C SER A 66 16.81 45.95 -21.22
N LYS A 67 17.66 45.58 -20.24
CA LYS A 67 19.05 46.06 -20.17
C LYS A 67 19.88 45.46 -21.30
N GLU A 68 19.78 44.17 -21.56
CA GLU A 68 20.47 43.49 -22.66
C GLU A 68 20.10 44.08 -24.02
N MET A 69 18.81 44.35 -24.27
CA MET A 69 18.36 45.01 -25.49
C MET A 69 18.94 46.43 -25.62
N ALA A 70 19.03 47.18 -24.52
CA ALA A 70 19.66 48.50 -24.53
C ALA A 70 21.17 48.43 -24.82
N TYR A 71 21.88 47.43 -24.28
CA TYR A 71 23.29 47.20 -24.59
C TYR A 71 23.50 46.73 -26.03
N GLY A 72 22.65 45.85 -26.56
CA GLY A 72 22.66 45.42 -27.96
C GLY A 72 22.50 46.61 -28.92
N ASN A 73 21.55 47.50 -28.64
CA ASN A 73 21.36 48.72 -29.43
C ASN A 73 22.59 49.64 -29.42
N LYS A 74 23.27 49.78 -28.26
CA LYS A 74 24.52 50.54 -28.16
C LYS A 74 25.64 49.89 -28.97
N HIS A 75 25.75 48.57 -28.93
CA HIS A 75 26.74 47.82 -29.70
C HIS A 75 26.57 48.07 -31.21
N VAL A 76 25.35 47.92 -31.72
CA VAL A 76 25.03 48.20 -33.14
C VAL A 76 25.38 49.64 -33.52
N HIS A 77 25.12 50.61 -32.63
CA HIS A 77 25.50 52.00 -32.86
C HIS A 77 27.03 52.18 -32.92
N TYR A 78 27.79 51.57 -32.00
CA TYR A 78 29.24 51.65 -32.01
C TYR A 78 29.87 50.97 -33.23
N ASP A 79 29.34 49.83 -33.66
CA ASP A 79 29.78 49.14 -34.87
C ASP A 79 29.60 50.02 -36.12
N LEU A 80 28.46 50.71 -36.22
CA LEU A 80 28.19 51.66 -37.31
C LEU A 80 29.20 52.81 -37.30
N VAL A 81 29.50 53.37 -36.13
CA VAL A 81 30.50 54.45 -35.99
C VAL A 81 31.89 53.97 -36.39
N ALA A 82 32.29 52.76 -35.99
CA ALA A 82 33.57 52.17 -36.38
C ALA A 82 33.69 52.01 -37.91
N GLN A 83 32.64 51.48 -38.56
CA GLN A 83 32.60 51.35 -40.02
C GLN A 83 32.68 52.70 -40.75
N MET A 84 32.08 53.76 -40.19
CA MET A 84 32.19 55.10 -40.76
C MET A 84 33.61 55.66 -40.65
N LEU A 85 34.27 55.48 -39.49
CA LEU A 85 35.65 55.92 -39.29
C LEU A 85 36.63 55.20 -40.21
N GLU A 86 36.48 53.89 -40.39
CA GLU A 86 37.33 53.10 -41.29
C GLU A 86 37.20 53.58 -42.74
N LYS A 87 35.98 53.90 -43.18
CA LYS A 87 35.75 54.50 -44.52
C LYS A 87 36.44 55.85 -44.67
N GLU A 88 36.34 56.73 -43.68
CA GLU A 88 37.01 58.03 -43.72
C GLU A 88 38.54 57.89 -43.79
N GLU A 89 39.11 56.96 -43.01
CA GLU A 89 40.56 56.68 -43.04
C GLU A 89 41.01 56.16 -44.40
N ALA A 90 40.26 55.22 -44.98
CA ALA A 90 40.52 54.70 -46.32
C ALA A 90 40.49 55.81 -47.38
N GLU A 91 39.50 56.71 -47.33
CA GLU A 91 39.42 57.85 -48.24
C GLU A 91 40.61 58.81 -48.06
N ARG A 92 41.04 59.09 -46.82
CA ARG A 92 42.22 59.93 -46.54
C ARG A 92 43.48 59.30 -47.12
N ALA A 93 43.67 58.00 -46.96
CA ALA A 93 44.79 57.26 -47.53
C ALA A 93 44.79 57.34 -49.07
N CYS A 94 43.64 57.15 -49.72
CA CYS A 94 43.51 57.30 -51.17
C CYS A 94 43.84 58.72 -51.65
N ARG A 95 43.35 59.76 -50.96
CA ARG A 95 43.64 61.17 -51.30
C ARG A 95 45.14 61.47 -51.15
N LEU A 96 45.79 60.94 -50.12
CA LEU A 96 47.23 61.10 -49.91
C LEU A 96 48.03 60.41 -51.02
N SER A 97 47.66 59.16 -51.37
CA SER A 97 48.32 58.40 -52.43
C SER A 97 48.25 59.11 -53.79
N LYS A 98 47.08 59.66 -54.16
CA LYS A 98 46.92 60.47 -55.37
C LYS A 98 47.84 61.70 -55.38
N LYS A 99 47.87 62.46 -54.29
CA LYS A 99 48.77 63.64 -54.18
C LYS A 99 50.25 63.28 -54.32
N VAL A 100 50.67 62.15 -53.76
CA VAL A 100 52.05 61.65 -53.91
C VAL A 100 52.35 61.30 -55.37
N GLN A 101 51.40 60.65 -56.05
CA GLN A 101 51.55 60.29 -57.46
C GLN A 101 51.60 61.53 -58.36
N ASP A 102 50.68 62.49 -58.17
CA ASP A 102 50.67 63.77 -58.89
C ASP A 102 52.00 64.53 -58.69
N PHE A 103 52.54 64.51 -57.47
CA PHE A 103 53.83 65.12 -57.16
C PHE A 103 54.99 64.44 -57.89
N ARG A 104 55.01 63.10 -57.95
CA ARG A 104 56.01 62.35 -58.72
C ARG A 104 55.95 62.71 -60.20
N GLU A 105 54.74 62.73 -60.76
CA GLU A 105 54.53 63.02 -62.18
C GLU A 105 54.87 64.46 -62.55
N GLN A 106 54.69 65.44 -61.66
CA GLN A 106 55.01 66.84 -61.96
C GLN A 106 56.48 67.18 -61.72
N ARG A 107 57.07 66.72 -60.62
CA ARG A 107 58.37 67.20 -60.12
C ARG A 107 59.50 66.19 -60.30
N GLN A 108 59.21 64.90 -60.46
CA GLN A 108 60.22 63.83 -60.54
C GLN A 108 60.25 63.17 -61.94
N GLN A 109 59.87 63.90 -62.98
CA GLN A 109 60.07 63.42 -64.35
C GLN A 109 61.57 63.37 -64.67
N PHE A 110 62.01 62.27 -65.28
CA PHE A 110 63.40 62.07 -65.72
C PHE A 110 63.92 63.21 -66.62
N LYS A 111 63.03 63.84 -67.40
CA LYS A 111 63.34 64.97 -68.29
C LYS A 111 63.76 66.26 -67.57
N ASN A 112 63.42 66.39 -66.28
CA ASN A 112 63.65 67.60 -65.49
C ASN A 112 64.90 67.49 -64.59
N GLY A 113 65.67 66.41 -64.73
CA GLY A 113 66.92 66.21 -63.99
C GLY A 113 68.08 66.97 -64.63
N HIS A 114 69.00 67.49 -63.81
CA HIS A 114 70.22 68.17 -64.26
C HIS A 114 71.16 67.29 -65.09
N GLU A 115 70.95 65.98 -65.10
CA GLU A 115 71.76 65.01 -65.84
C GLU A 115 71.14 64.58 -67.18
N PHE A 116 69.97 65.13 -67.57
CA PHE A 116 69.30 64.71 -68.81
C PHE A 116 70.19 64.92 -70.05
N ASP A 117 70.99 65.99 -70.08
CA ASP A 117 71.93 66.31 -71.16
C ASP A 117 73.05 65.26 -71.32
N PHE A 118 73.39 64.51 -70.26
CA PHE A 118 74.39 63.42 -70.32
C PHE A 118 73.82 62.11 -70.88
N TRP A 119 72.50 61.93 -70.85
CA TRP A 119 71.81 60.71 -71.28
C TRP A 119 71.02 60.88 -72.58
N ASP A 120 71.15 62.05 -73.24
CA ASP A 120 70.58 62.30 -74.56
C ASP A 120 71.36 61.48 -75.62
N PRO A 121 70.69 60.58 -76.39
CA PRO A 121 71.35 59.74 -77.40
C PRO A 121 72.08 60.50 -78.53
N ASN A 122 71.96 61.84 -78.58
CA ASN A 122 72.43 62.69 -79.68
C ASN A 122 73.65 63.58 -79.36
N HIS A 123 74.30 63.49 -78.18
CA HIS A 123 75.35 64.44 -77.77
C HIS A 123 76.81 64.07 -78.19
N LEU A 124 77.06 62.99 -78.95
CA LEU A 124 78.43 62.59 -79.31
C LEU A 124 78.89 63.14 -80.68
N GLN A 125 79.54 64.32 -80.68
CA GLN A 125 80.44 64.76 -81.75
C GLN A 125 81.73 65.43 -81.20
N GLU A 126 82.82 64.65 -81.25
CA GLU A 126 84.28 64.98 -81.37
C GLU A 126 85.02 65.67 -80.16
N PHE A 127 86.30 65.46 -79.77
CA PHE A 127 87.56 64.83 -80.28
C PHE A 127 88.46 64.33 -79.10
N PRO A 128 89.44 63.42 -79.30
CA PRO A 128 90.28 62.90 -78.20
C PRO A 128 91.63 63.64 -78.04
N VAL A 129 91.97 64.03 -76.80
CA VAL A 129 93.36 64.26 -76.36
C VAL A 129 93.62 63.39 -75.14
N SER A 130 94.61 62.51 -75.25
CA SER A 130 94.99 61.50 -74.24
C SER A 130 95.73 62.14 -73.07
N TYR A 131 95.29 61.88 -71.83
CA TYR A 131 95.80 62.46 -70.57
C TYR A 131 96.29 61.41 -69.57
N PHE A 132 97.04 60.40 -70.02
CA PHE A 132 97.81 59.54 -69.11
C PHE A 132 99.24 60.07 -68.96
N ASP A 133 99.43 61.13 -68.18
CA ASP A 133 100.58 61.24 -67.27
C ASP A 133 100.45 62.49 -66.37
N ARG A 134 100.64 62.31 -65.05
CA ARG A 134 100.63 63.43 -64.09
C ARG A 134 101.88 64.30 -64.31
N ASN A 135 101.78 65.27 -65.21
CA ASN A 135 102.79 66.32 -65.33
C ASN A 135 102.57 67.40 -64.24
N PRO A 136 103.64 67.93 -63.61
CA PRO A 136 103.54 68.91 -62.52
C PRO A 136 103.05 70.32 -62.92
N CYS A 137 102.53 70.50 -64.13
CA CYS A 137 102.27 71.82 -64.72
C CYS A 137 100.81 72.31 -64.63
N PHE A 138 99.92 71.61 -63.92
CA PHE A 138 98.50 71.96 -63.83
C PHE A 138 98.15 72.57 -62.46
N GLY A 139 98.06 73.91 -62.42
CA GLY A 139 97.47 74.66 -61.30
C GLY A 139 95.95 74.83 -61.43
N PRO A 140 95.26 75.39 -60.42
CA PRO A 140 93.79 75.55 -60.42
C PRO A 140 93.25 76.43 -61.57
N SER A 141 94.11 77.25 -62.20
CA SER A 141 93.79 78.06 -63.39
C SER A 141 93.81 77.29 -64.71
N SER A 142 94.41 76.09 -64.75
CA SER A 142 94.46 75.26 -65.97
C SER A 142 93.18 74.46 -66.23
N MET A 143 92.27 74.38 -65.24
CA MET A 143 90.99 73.64 -65.31
C MET A 143 91.14 72.14 -65.67
N GLN A 144 92.29 71.52 -65.40
CA GLN A 144 92.54 70.11 -65.73
C GLN A 144 92.51 69.16 -64.53
N CYS A 145 92.52 69.69 -63.30
CA CYS A 145 92.35 68.91 -62.08
C CYS A 145 91.34 69.64 -61.18
N PHE A 146 90.22 69.00 -60.86
CA PHE A 146 89.19 69.58 -59.98
C PHE A 146 89.11 68.83 -58.64
N LEU A 147 88.88 69.54 -57.53
CA LEU A 147 88.69 68.91 -56.21
C LEU A 147 87.44 68.00 -56.13
N GLY A 148 86.52 68.10 -57.10
CA GLY A 148 85.40 67.17 -57.28
C GLY A 148 85.76 65.90 -58.07
N GLU A 149 86.93 65.84 -58.71
CA GLU A 149 87.46 64.62 -59.33
C GLU A 149 88.08 63.74 -58.25
N ASP A 150 87.19 62.99 -57.61
CA ASP A 150 87.56 62.09 -56.54
C ASP A 150 88.17 60.81 -57.14
N LEU A 151 89.51 60.80 -57.26
CA LEU A 151 90.28 59.62 -57.70
C LEU A 151 90.06 58.41 -56.79
N GLU A 152 89.59 58.62 -55.55
CA GLU A 152 89.27 57.57 -54.58
C GLU A 152 87.78 57.18 -54.58
N ARG A 153 86.94 57.76 -55.45
CA ARG A 153 85.52 57.42 -55.60
C ARG A 153 85.30 55.92 -55.79
N ALA A 154 86.17 55.25 -56.55
CA ALA A 154 86.12 53.81 -56.75
C ALA A 154 86.42 53.02 -55.46
N SER A 155 87.29 53.53 -54.59
CA SER A 155 87.58 52.92 -53.28
C SER A 155 86.47 53.17 -52.27
N CYS A 156 85.89 54.38 -52.24
CA CYS A 156 84.72 54.71 -51.43
C CYS A 156 83.48 53.88 -51.85
N LEU A 157 83.23 53.72 -53.14
CA LEU A 157 82.15 52.87 -53.65
C LEU A 157 82.38 51.39 -53.31
N ARG A 158 83.62 50.90 -53.37
CA ARG A 158 83.96 49.53 -52.93
C ARG A 158 83.67 49.34 -51.45
N MET A 159 84.05 50.29 -50.59
CA MET A 159 83.76 50.24 -49.15
C MET A 159 82.24 50.25 -48.87
N GLN A 160 81.48 51.09 -49.57
CA GLN A 160 80.02 51.12 -49.45
C GLN A 160 79.37 49.83 -49.93
N GLN A 161 79.86 49.25 -51.03
CA GLN A 161 79.40 47.94 -51.52
C GLN A 161 79.72 46.83 -50.51
N GLU A 162 80.89 46.84 -49.90
CA GLU A 162 81.27 45.87 -48.86
C GLU A 162 80.39 46.01 -47.61
N GLN A 163 80.12 47.23 -47.16
CA GLN A 163 79.20 47.49 -46.05
C GLN A 163 77.77 47.04 -46.36
N LEU A 164 77.28 47.31 -47.58
CA LEU A 164 75.97 46.86 -48.03
C LEU A 164 75.90 45.33 -48.06
N ARG A 165 76.93 44.66 -48.61
CA ARG A 165 77.02 43.19 -48.66
C ARG A 165 77.03 42.59 -47.26
N TYR A 166 77.78 43.18 -46.33
CA TYR A 166 77.82 42.75 -44.93
C TYR A 166 76.47 42.92 -44.22
N ASN A 167 75.78 44.04 -44.44
CA ASN A 167 74.47 44.28 -43.83
C ASN A 167 73.41 43.31 -44.40
N LEU A 168 73.42 43.06 -45.71
CA LEU A 168 72.52 42.12 -46.35
C LEU A 168 72.77 40.67 -45.91
N SER A 169 74.04 40.26 -45.78
CA SER A 169 74.37 38.92 -45.28
C SER A 169 73.92 38.74 -43.83
N LYS A 170 74.10 39.75 -42.99
CA LYS A 170 73.62 39.76 -41.60
C LYS A 170 72.09 39.67 -41.52
N GLN A 171 71.36 40.44 -42.32
CA GLN A 171 69.89 40.38 -42.38
C GLN A 171 69.38 39.01 -42.84
N LEU A 172 70.03 38.38 -43.83
CA LEU A 172 69.67 37.03 -44.27
C LEU A 172 69.90 36.01 -43.16
N GLN A 173 71.01 36.11 -42.43
CA GLN A 173 71.31 35.23 -41.30
C GLN A 173 70.30 35.41 -40.16
N GLU A 174 69.93 36.65 -39.83
CA GLU A 174 68.89 36.96 -38.83
C GLU A 174 67.52 36.40 -39.23
N GLN A 175 67.13 36.53 -40.51
CA GLN A 175 65.88 35.94 -41.00
C GLN A 175 65.91 34.41 -40.97
N GLN A 176 67.03 33.79 -41.33
CA GLN A 176 67.17 32.33 -41.24
C GLN A 176 67.08 31.84 -39.79
N ALA A 177 67.76 32.52 -38.86
CA ALA A 177 67.68 32.21 -37.45
C ALA A 177 66.25 32.38 -36.89
N ALA A 178 65.55 33.45 -37.27
CA ALA A 178 64.15 33.67 -36.87
C ALA A 178 63.23 32.56 -37.40
N ARG A 179 63.39 32.14 -38.67
CA ARG A 179 62.61 31.02 -39.25
C ARG A 179 62.89 29.69 -38.55
N GLU A 180 64.15 29.43 -38.18
CA GLU A 180 64.50 28.23 -37.41
C GLU A 180 63.90 28.26 -36.00
N GLU A 181 63.88 29.42 -35.35
CA GLU A 181 63.26 29.60 -34.04
C GLU A 181 61.74 29.42 -34.11
N GLU A 182 61.08 30.00 -35.12
CA GLU A 182 59.66 29.79 -35.41
C GLU A 182 59.35 28.30 -35.66
N ALA A 183 60.18 27.60 -36.43
CA ALA A 183 60.00 26.17 -36.68
C ALA A 183 60.18 25.33 -35.40
N ARG A 184 61.17 25.66 -34.55
CA ARG A 184 61.40 24.98 -33.27
C ARG A 184 60.27 25.24 -32.28
N THR A 185 59.77 26.46 -32.20
CA THR A 185 58.65 26.83 -31.32
C THR A 185 57.34 26.20 -31.79
N ALA A 186 57.10 26.15 -33.10
CA ALA A 186 55.95 25.45 -33.68
C ALA A 186 56.00 23.94 -33.36
N LEU A 187 57.14 23.28 -33.55
CA LEU A 187 57.32 21.87 -33.21
C LEU A 187 57.07 21.60 -31.71
N LEU A 188 57.61 22.46 -30.83
CA LEU A 188 57.38 22.34 -29.39
C LEU A 188 55.90 22.52 -29.05
N SER A 189 55.23 23.50 -29.68
CA SER A 189 53.80 23.74 -29.49
C SER A 189 52.96 22.54 -29.90
N ASP A 190 53.27 21.92 -31.06
CA ASP A 190 52.60 20.72 -31.53
C ASP A 190 52.82 19.53 -30.60
N GLN A 191 54.05 19.33 -30.10
CA GLN A 191 54.35 18.29 -29.12
C GLN A 191 53.57 18.48 -27.81
N LEU A 192 53.47 19.72 -27.33
CA LEU A 192 52.68 20.04 -26.14
C LEU A 192 51.20 19.79 -26.38
N ARG A 193 50.66 20.16 -27.55
CA ARG A 193 49.26 19.90 -27.90
C ARG A 193 48.96 18.40 -27.91
N LEU A 194 49.82 17.61 -28.57
CA LEU A 194 49.68 16.16 -28.59
C LEU A 194 49.73 15.55 -27.18
N ALA A 195 50.64 16.01 -26.32
CA ALA A 195 50.74 15.55 -24.94
C ALA A 195 49.50 15.90 -24.10
N VAL A 196 48.89 17.06 -24.35
CA VAL A 196 47.62 17.45 -23.71
C VAL A 196 46.48 16.57 -24.20
N ASP A 197 46.39 16.33 -25.50
CA ASP A 197 45.34 15.50 -26.11
C ASP A 197 45.43 14.03 -25.65
N THR A 198 46.64 13.47 -25.57
CA THR A 198 46.84 12.10 -25.05
C THR A 198 46.43 12.00 -23.59
N ARG A 199 46.84 12.97 -22.77
CA ARG A 199 46.47 13.01 -21.34
C ARG A 199 44.96 13.19 -21.16
N ALA A 200 44.32 14.00 -21.99
CA ALA A 200 42.87 14.17 -21.98
C ALA A 200 42.14 12.85 -22.32
N ALA A 201 42.63 12.13 -23.34
CA ALA A 201 42.07 10.83 -23.72
C ALA A 201 42.26 9.77 -22.62
N GLU A 202 43.41 9.75 -21.95
CA GLU A 202 43.67 8.86 -20.80
C GLU A 202 42.71 9.16 -19.63
N LEU A 203 42.52 10.44 -19.29
CA LEU A 203 41.59 10.85 -18.24
C LEU A 203 40.14 10.47 -18.57
N ALA A 204 39.71 10.67 -19.82
CA ALA A 204 38.39 10.27 -20.28
C ALA A 204 38.18 8.75 -20.15
N ARG A 205 39.15 7.93 -20.58
CA ARG A 205 39.10 6.47 -20.43
C ARG A 205 39.01 6.04 -18.96
N LEU A 206 39.78 6.67 -18.09
CA LEU A 206 39.75 6.38 -16.65
C LEU A 206 38.40 6.75 -16.05
N GLU A 207 37.84 7.92 -16.39
CA GLU A 207 36.52 8.32 -15.92
C GLU A 207 35.42 7.36 -16.38
N GLU A 208 35.43 6.95 -17.65
CA GLU A 208 34.50 5.96 -18.18
C GLU A 208 34.60 4.62 -17.45
N SER A 209 35.84 4.17 -17.17
CA SER A 209 36.06 2.94 -16.40
C SER A 209 35.52 3.04 -14.97
N CYS A 210 35.70 4.18 -14.30
CA CYS A 210 35.16 4.44 -12.97
C CYS A 210 33.63 4.48 -12.98
N ARG A 211 33.02 5.16 -13.96
CA ARG A 211 31.56 5.21 -14.14
C ARG A 211 31.00 3.82 -14.46
N ALA A 212 31.70 3.01 -15.25
CA ALA A 212 31.30 1.63 -15.54
C ALA A 212 31.38 0.76 -14.27
N ALA A 213 32.48 0.83 -13.52
CA ALA A 213 32.64 0.12 -12.26
C ALA A 213 31.54 0.51 -11.26
N MET A 214 31.25 1.81 -11.11
CA MET A 214 30.18 2.30 -10.24
C MET A 214 28.80 1.76 -10.66
N ARG A 215 28.48 1.78 -11.96
CA ARG A 215 27.23 1.20 -12.49
C ARG A 215 27.12 -0.30 -12.19
N THR A 216 28.20 -1.06 -12.37
CA THR A 216 28.19 -2.50 -12.06
C THR A 216 28.03 -2.77 -10.56
N ALA A 217 28.70 -2.00 -9.69
CA ALA A 217 28.56 -2.10 -8.25
C ALA A 217 27.12 -1.78 -7.80
N MET A 218 26.51 -0.71 -8.34
CA MET A 218 25.12 -0.36 -8.07
C MET A 218 24.15 -1.46 -8.55
N ALA A 219 24.36 -2.01 -9.74
CA ALA A 219 23.54 -3.09 -10.26
C ALA A 219 23.62 -4.34 -9.37
N ASN A 220 24.81 -4.69 -8.90
CA ASN A 220 25.02 -5.81 -7.98
C ASN A 220 24.35 -5.57 -6.62
N ALA A 221 24.46 -4.36 -6.07
CA ALA A 221 23.79 -3.97 -4.82
C ALA A 221 22.26 -4.04 -4.95
N ASN A 222 21.70 -3.50 -6.03
CA ASN A 222 20.28 -3.55 -6.33
C ASN A 222 19.79 -5.00 -6.48
N ARG A 223 20.57 -5.85 -7.16
CA ARG A 223 20.28 -7.28 -7.29
C ARG A 223 20.29 -7.99 -5.95
N ALA A 224 21.27 -7.72 -5.10
CA ALA A 224 21.35 -8.27 -3.74
C ALA A 224 20.17 -7.82 -2.88
N GLN A 225 19.77 -6.55 -2.98
CA GLN A 225 18.60 -6.00 -2.28
C GLN A 225 17.30 -6.66 -2.76
N ALA A 226 17.11 -6.81 -4.07
CA ALA A 226 15.95 -7.50 -4.64
C ALA A 226 15.87 -8.95 -4.16
N ASN A 227 16.99 -9.67 -4.14
CA ASN A 227 17.06 -11.03 -3.61
C ASN A 227 16.70 -11.08 -2.11
N LYS A 228 17.21 -10.14 -1.31
CA LYS A 228 16.88 -10.05 0.12
C LYS A 228 15.37 -9.80 0.34
N GLN A 229 14.77 -8.93 -0.47
CA GLN A 229 13.32 -8.68 -0.42
C GLN A 229 12.51 -9.92 -0.86
N ALA A 230 12.91 -10.59 -1.93
CA ALA A 230 12.26 -11.82 -2.39
C ALA A 230 12.32 -12.93 -1.33
N LEU A 231 13.45 -13.09 -0.64
CA LEU A 231 13.59 -14.04 0.47
C LEU A 231 12.66 -13.67 1.63
N LYS A 232 12.59 -12.39 2.01
CA LYS A 232 11.65 -11.92 3.06
C LYS A 232 10.22 -12.24 2.70
N HIS A 233 9.78 -11.90 1.49
CA HIS A 233 8.43 -12.22 1.04
C HIS A 233 8.15 -13.72 1.02
N ARG A 234 9.12 -14.56 0.63
CA ARG A 234 8.98 -16.01 0.69
C ARG A 234 8.82 -16.50 2.14
N HIS A 235 9.55 -15.91 3.08
CA HIS A 235 9.41 -16.22 4.51
C HIS A 235 8.05 -15.78 5.06
N GLU A 236 7.60 -14.57 4.73
CA GLU A 236 6.28 -14.05 5.10
C GLU A 236 5.16 -14.95 4.55
N GLN A 237 5.26 -15.37 3.29
CA GLN A 237 4.30 -16.30 2.69
C GLN A 237 4.28 -17.64 3.42
N LYS A 238 5.44 -18.20 3.78
CA LYS A 238 5.50 -19.44 4.57
C LYS A 238 4.87 -19.27 5.94
N GLN A 239 5.19 -18.18 6.65
CA GLN A 239 4.60 -17.87 7.94
C GLN A 239 3.08 -17.72 7.83
N GLN A 240 2.60 -17.05 6.78
CA GLN A 240 1.16 -16.91 6.53
C GLN A 240 0.51 -18.28 6.24
N GLN A 241 1.17 -19.16 5.50
CA GLN A 241 0.67 -20.51 5.27
C GLN A 241 0.61 -21.30 6.59
N GLU A 242 1.65 -21.20 7.43
CA GLU A 242 1.68 -21.84 8.74
C GLU A 242 0.60 -21.31 9.67
N THR A 243 0.40 -19.98 9.73
CA THR A 243 -0.66 -19.37 10.54
C THR A 243 -2.05 -19.77 10.06
N ASN A 244 -2.27 -19.77 8.74
CA ASN A 244 -3.52 -20.24 8.13
C ASN A 244 -3.77 -21.72 8.47
N LEU A 245 -2.75 -22.59 8.37
CA LEU A 245 -2.88 -24.00 8.72
C LEU A 245 -3.17 -24.20 10.21
N MET A 246 -2.53 -23.41 11.08
CA MET A 246 -2.77 -23.44 12.52
C MET A 246 -4.18 -22.96 12.85
N GLU A 247 -4.69 -21.94 12.16
CA GLU A 247 -6.06 -21.48 12.28
C GLU A 247 -7.06 -22.56 11.84
N VAL A 248 -6.85 -23.16 10.67
CA VAL A 248 -7.69 -24.26 10.16
C VAL A 248 -7.70 -25.42 11.15
N LYS A 249 -6.53 -25.84 11.65
CA LYS A 249 -6.44 -26.89 12.67
C LYS A 249 -7.21 -26.51 13.94
N LYS A 250 -7.02 -25.28 14.45
CA LYS A 250 -7.72 -24.79 15.64
C LYS A 250 -9.24 -24.78 15.45
N GLN A 251 -9.72 -24.35 14.28
CA GLN A 251 -11.13 -24.37 13.94
C GLN A 251 -11.66 -25.81 13.90
N ILE A 252 -10.96 -26.71 13.20
CA ILE A 252 -11.32 -28.13 13.13
C ILE A 252 -11.38 -28.77 14.53
N THR A 253 -10.44 -28.44 15.42
CA THR A 253 -10.41 -28.97 16.80
C THR A 253 -11.28 -28.17 17.77
N SER A 254 -11.94 -27.10 17.34
CA SER A 254 -12.73 -26.26 18.22
C SER A 254 -13.95 -27.02 18.75
N ASP A 255 -14.39 -26.71 19.97
CA ASP A 255 -15.57 -27.32 20.59
C ASP A 255 -16.86 -27.03 19.80
N LEU A 256 -16.87 -25.96 18.99
CA LEU A 256 -17.99 -25.63 18.12
C LEU A 256 -18.11 -26.63 16.97
N LEU A 257 -17.04 -26.84 16.18
CA LEU A 257 -17.07 -27.72 15.00
C LEU A 257 -17.04 -29.22 15.37
N THR A 258 -16.35 -29.59 16.45
CA THR A 258 -16.33 -31.00 16.94
C THR A 258 -17.58 -31.38 17.72
N GLU A 259 -18.44 -30.42 17.98
CA GLU A 259 -19.61 -30.52 18.85
C GLU A 259 -19.35 -31.18 20.22
N ASN A 260 -18.16 -31.00 20.79
CA ASN A 260 -17.73 -31.67 22.00
C ASN A 260 -18.79 -31.63 23.14
N PRO A 261 -19.26 -32.79 23.65
CA PRO A 261 -20.28 -32.83 24.71
C PRO A 261 -19.75 -32.31 26.05
N GLN A 262 -18.44 -32.34 26.29
CA GLN A 262 -17.82 -31.84 27.52
C GLN A 262 -17.90 -30.32 27.65
N ALA A 263 -18.03 -29.60 26.54
CA ALA A 263 -18.22 -28.14 26.54
C ALA A 263 -19.52 -27.71 27.25
N SER A 264 -20.48 -28.62 27.40
CA SER A 264 -21.73 -28.36 28.13
C SER A 264 -21.58 -28.43 29.65
N GLN A 265 -20.53 -29.09 30.16
CA GLN A 265 -20.33 -29.30 31.60
C GLN A 265 -19.70 -28.06 32.26
N ARG A 266 -20.14 -27.75 33.48
CA ARG A 266 -19.49 -26.71 34.30
C ARG A 266 -18.31 -27.30 35.05
N SER A 267 -17.13 -26.67 34.96
CA SER A 267 -15.91 -27.14 35.65
C SER A 267 -16.06 -27.26 37.17
N GLN A 268 -16.84 -26.37 37.81
CA GLN A 268 -17.07 -26.39 39.26
C GLN A 268 -18.23 -27.30 39.70
N ALA A 269 -19.09 -27.73 38.77
CA ALA A 269 -20.27 -28.53 39.08
C ALA A 269 -20.59 -29.49 37.93
N PRO A 270 -19.93 -30.68 37.88
CA PRO A 270 -20.08 -31.63 36.78
C PRO A 270 -21.52 -32.13 36.57
N HIS A 271 -22.31 -32.13 37.64
CA HIS A 271 -23.72 -32.54 37.61
C HIS A 271 -24.67 -31.47 37.02
N ARG A 272 -24.22 -30.22 36.85
CA ARG A 272 -25.00 -29.14 36.24
C ARG A 272 -24.49 -28.85 34.84
N VAL A 273 -25.43 -28.83 33.90
CA VAL A 273 -25.13 -28.54 32.49
C VAL A 273 -25.52 -27.11 32.15
N LEU A 274 -24.72 -26.47 31.29
CA LEU A 274 -24.99 -25.12 30.80
C LEU A 274 -26.22 -25.14 29.87
N PRO A 275 -27.30 -24.36 30.17
CA PRO A 275 -28.54 -24.42 29.42
C PRO A 275 -28.38 -24.16 27.91
N TYR A 276 -27.52 -23.20 27.55
CA TYR A 276 -27.28 -22.79 26.16
C TYR A 276 -26.31 -23.71 25.38
N CYS A 277 -25.66 -24.67 26.06
CA CYS A 277 -24.77 -25.65 25.43
C CYS A 277 -25.30 -27.08 25.54
N TRP A 278 -26.57 -27.27 25.92
CA TRP A 278 -27.17 -28.60 26.05
C TRP A 278 -27.43 -29.22 24.67
N LYS A 279 -26.80 -30.38 24.40
CA LYS A 279 -26.90 -31.12 23.12
C LYS A 279 -27.58 -32.48 23.24
N GLY A 280 -28.42 -32.66 24.29
CA GLY A 280 -29.10 -33.91 24.58
C GLY A 280 -28.37 -34.79 25.60
N MET A 281 -28.98 -35.94 25.91
CA MET A 281 -28.46 -36.89 26.91
C MET A 281 -27.20 -37.60 26.40
N THR A 282 -26.33 -38.06 27.31
CA THR A 282 -25.19 -38.91 26.94
C THR A 282 -25.65 -40.32 26.55
N ALA A 283 -24.83 -41.05 25.79
CA ALA A 283 -25.13 -42.44 25.42
C ALA A 283 -25.27 -43.33 26.68
N GLU A 284 -24.48 -43.08 27.70
CA GLU A 284 -24.54 -43.78 28.99
C GLU A 284 -25.85 -43.52 29.74
N GLN A 285 -26.30 -42.25 29.81
CA GLN A 285 -27.59 -41.91 30.41
C GLN A 285 -28.75 -42.60 29.68
N ARG A 286 -28.74 -42.60 28.34
CA ARG A 286 -29.76 -43.31 27.54
C ARG A 286 -29.71 -44.81 27.80
N ALA A 287 -28.52 -45.40 27.91
CA ALA A 287 -28.37 -46.81 28.21
C ALA A 287 -28.90 -47.16 29.61
N ALA A 288 -28.66 -46.31 30.61
CA ALA A 288 -29.22 -46.47 31.95
C ALA A 288 -30.75 -46.42 31.95
N ILE A 289 -31.36 -45.47 31.23
CA ILE A 289 -32.83 -45.40 31.08
C ILE A 289 -33.38 -46.66 30.40
N ARG A 290 -32.72 -47.17 29.36
CA ARG A 290 -33.16 -48.42 28.71
C ARG A 290 -33.10 -49.61 29.67
N LYS A 291 -32.05 -49.70 30.50
CA LYS A 291 -31.94 -50.73 31.53
C LYS A 291 -33.05 -50.62 32.57
N THR A 292 -33.34 -49.43 33.08
CA THR A 292 -34.43 -49.24 34.07
C THR A 292 -35.81 -49.52 33.46
N GLN A 293 -36.04 -49.17 32.20
CA GLN A 293 -37.28 -49.56 31.50
C GLN A 293 -37.41 -51.07 31.32
N GLU A 294 -36.31 -51.78 31.15
CA GLU A 294 -36.31 -53.23 31.08
C GLU A 294 -36.64 -53.88 32.43
N THR A 295 -36.05 -53.39 33.53
CA THR A 295 -36.38 -53.86 34.87
C THR A 295 -37.85 -53.59 35.20
N GLN A 296 -38.37 -52.39 34.89
CA GLN A 296 -39.79 -52.06 35.07
C GLN A 296 -40.73 -52.99 34.29
N ARG A 297 -40.35 -53.38 33.06
CA ARG A 297 -41.12 -54.35 32.27
C ARG A 297 -41.12 -55.73 32.92
N GLN A 298 -39.99 -56.16 33.48
CA GLN A 298 -39.88 -57.43 34.19
C GLN A 298 -40.72 -57.42 35.48
N GLU A 299 -40.56 -56.40 36.34
CA GLU A 299 -41.34 -56.22 37.57
C GLU A 299 -42.84 -56.22 37.29
N LYS A 300 -43.30 -55.47 36.27
CA LYS A 300 -44.72 -55.44 35.89
C LYS A 300 -45.22 -56.79 35.38
N LYS A 301 -44.37 -57.58 34.72
CA LYS A 301 -44.70 -58.94 34.28
C LYS A 301 -44.84 -59.88 35.47
N GLU A 302 -43.99 -59.74 36.48
CA GLU A 302 -44.06 -60.51 37.73
C GLU A 302 -45.30 -60.14 38.54
N GLN A 303 -45.60 -58.85 38.69
CA GLN A 303 -46.84 -58.37 39.33
C GLN A 303 -48.08 -58.98 38.65
N ARG A 304 -48.16 -58.92 37.31
CA ARG A 304 -49.28 -59.55 36.57
C ARG A 304 -49.36 -61.07 36.76
N ARG A 305 -48.24 -61.76 36.98
CA ARG A 305 -48.24 -63.20 37.28
C ARG A 305 -48.78 -63.46 38.68
N ALA A 306 -48.37 -62.66 39.67
CA ALA A 306 -48.86 -62.73 41.04
C ALA A 306 -50.36 -62.38 41.14
N GLU A 307 -50.82 -61.36 40.43
CA GLU A 307 -52.25 -61.02 40.33
C GLU A 307 -53.04 -62.19 39.75
N LYS A 308 -52.55 -62.83 38.68
CA LYS A 308 -53.20 -64.00 38.08
C LYS A 308 -53.25 -65.20 39.02
N SER A 309 -52.19 -65.44 39.81
CA SER A 309 -52.23 -66.54 40.80
C SER A 309 -53.21 -66.23 41.92
N LEU A 310 -53.25 -64.99 42.41
CA LEU A 310 -54.22 -64.56 43.42
C LEU A 310 -55.65 -64.69 42.90
N GLU A 311 -55.93 -64.22 41.68
CA GLU A 311 -57.25 -64.36 41.04
C GLU A 311 -57.65 -65.83 40.88
N ALA A 312 -56.70 -66.70 40.52
CA ALA A 312 -56.97 -68.14 40.44
C ALA A 312 -57.27 -68.75 41.82
N GLU A 313 -56.58 -68.32 42.88
CA GLU A 313 -56.86 -68.73 44.26
C GLU A 313 -58.24 -68.26 44.71
N TRP A 314 -58.60 -67.00 44.46
CA TRP A 314 -59.94 -66.47 44.71
C TRP A 314 -60.99 -67.25 43.93
N GLY A 315 -60.79 -67.50 42.64
CA GLY A 315 -61.69 -68.32 41.83
C GLY A 315 -61.86 -69.74 42.37
N CYS A 316 -60.79 -70.36 42.87
CA CYS A 316 -60.86 -71.66 43.56
C CYS A 316 -61.69 -71.58 44.85
N GLN A 317 -61.50 -70.53 45.66
CA GLN A 317 -62.27 -70.31 46.88
C GLN A 317 -63.75 -70.09 46.56
N THR A 318 -64.08 -69.26 45.58
CA THR A 318 -65.46 -69.03 45.13
C THR A 318 -66.11 -70.33 44.65
N ARG A 319 -65.38 -71.16 43.89
CA ARG A 319 -65.89 -72.47 43.47
C ARG A 319 -66.19 -73.39 44.65
N ARG A 320 -65.29 -73.48 45.63
CA ARG A 320 -65.52 -74.27 46.86
C ARG A 320 -66.72 -73.76 47.65
N LEU A 321 -66.88 -72.43 47.77
CA LEU A 321 -68.05 -71.83 48.42
C LEU A 321 -69.35 -72.12 47.66
N ALA A 322 -69.32 -72.10 46.32
CA ALA A 322 -70.47 -72.46 45.50
C ALA A 322 -70.83 -73.96 45.64
N GLU A 323 -69.83 -74.84 45.64
CA GLU A 323 -70.01 -76.28 45.91
C GLU A 323 -70.65 -76.49 47.29
N ALA A 324 -70.13 -75.85 48.34
CA ALA A 324 -70.72 -75.91 49.69
C ALA A 324 -72.15 -75.34 49.75
N ALA A 325 -72.45 -74.26 49.02
CA ALA A 325 -73.80 -73.70 48.95
C ALA A 325 -74.78 -74.66 48.26
N LEU A 326 -74.36 -75.34 47.19
CA LEU A 326 -75.17 -76.37 46.53
C LEU A 326 -75.44 -77.57 47.46
N GLU A 327 -74.43 -78.02 48.20
CA GLU A 327 -74.61 -79.07 49.22
C GLU A 327 -75.63 -78.66 50.29
N LEU A 328 -75.59 -77.41 50.75
CA LEU A 328 -76.60 -76.86 51.67
C LEU A 328 -77.99 -76.80 51.05
N GLU A 329 -78.12 -76.34 49.80
CA GLU A 329 -79.41 -76.36 49.09
C GLU A 329 -79.98 -77.78 48.94
N GLU A 330 -79.13 -78.78 48.70
CA GLU A 330 -79.56 -80.18 48.64
C GLU A 330 -80.05 -80.67 50.00
N GLN A 331 -79.36 -80.34 51.09
CA GLN A 331 -79.82 -80.64 52.45
C GLN A 331 -81.17 -79.97 52.76
N GLU A 332 -81.35 -78.70 52.40
CA GLU A 332 -82.63 -78.00 52.53
C GLU A 332 -83.74 -78.69 51.73
N LYS A 333 -83.47 -79.10 50.49
CA LYS A 333 -84.44 -79.84 49.65
C LYS A 333 -84.82 -81.17 50.29
N GLN A 334 -83.87 -81.91 50.86
CA GLN A 334 -84.13 -83.16 51.57
C GLN A 334 -85.03 -82.92 52.79
N LEU A 335 -84.71 -81.95 53.64
CA LEU A 335 -85.53 -81.58 54.79
C LEU A 335 -86.93 -81.12 54.37
N CYS A 336 -87.06 -80.28 53.34
CA CYS A 336 -88.36 -79.89 52.79
C CYS A 336 -89.15 -81.10 52.28
N ALA A 337 -88.51 -82.09 51.65
CA ALA A 337 -89.17 -83.31 51.21
C ALA A 337 -89.67 -84.17 52.40
N GLU A 338 -88.88 -84.26 53.47
CA GLU A 338 -89.30 -84.91 54.73
C GLU A 338 -90.49 -84.19 55.35
N PHE A 339 -90.44 -82.86 55.48
CA PHE A 339 -91.58 -82.06 55.95
C PHE A 339 -92.82 -82.26 55.08
N ARG A 340 -92.68 -82.28 53.76
CA ARG A 340 -93.81 -82.56 52.83
C ARG A 340 -94.36 -83.96 53.02
N ARG A 341 -93.52 -84.97 53.25
CA ARG A 341 -93.97 -86.35 53.56
C ARG A 341 -94.74 -86.38 54.89
N GLY A 342 -94.22 -85.72 55.93
CA GLY A 342 -94.87 -85.60 57.23
C GLY A 342 -96.22 -84.88 57.16
N LEU A 343 -96.28 -83.75 56.46
CA LEU A 343 -97.55 -83.06 56.17
C LEU A 343 -98.50 -83.93 55.34
N GLY A 344 -97.97 -84.69 54.38
CA GLY A 344 -98.75 -85.63 53.57
C GLY A 344 -99.36 -86.77 54.39
N SER A 345 -98.64 -87.35 55.36
CA SER A 345 -99.20 -88.34 56.29
C SER A 345 -100.25 -87.72 57.20
N PHE A 346 -99.99 -86.54 57.76
CA PHE A 346 -100.93 -85.83 58.62
C PHE A 346 -102.24 -85.48 57.88
N ASN A 347 -102.15 -84.98 56.64
CA ASN A 347 -103.32 -84.71 55.81
C ASN A 347 -104.12 -85.97 55.49
N ARG A 348 -103.48 -87.14 55.32
CA ARG A 348 -104.20 -88.41 55.14
C ARG A 348 -104.94 -88.83 56.41
N GLU A 349 -104.35 -88.64 57.58
CA GLU A 349 -105.01 -88.91 58.85
C GLU A 349 -106.22 -87.98 59.03
N LEU A 350 -106.04 -86.68 58.81
CA LEU A 350 -107.13 -85.69 58.84
C LEU A 350 -108.26 -86.04 57.85
N ALA A 351 -107.92 -86.49 56.63
CA ALA A 351 -108.92 -86.93 55.65
C ALA A 351 -109.70 -88.17 56.10
N LYS A 352 -109.03 -89.14 56.75
CA LYS A 352 -109.71 -90.31 57.35
C LYS A 352 -110.66 -89.90 58.47
N GLU A 353 -110.24 -88.97 59.33
CA GLU A 353 -111.10 -88.44 60.40
C GLU A 353 -112.34 -87.72 59.84
N GLN A 354 -112.16 -86.87 58.82
CA GLN A 354 -113.28 -86.20 58.13
C GLN A 354 -114.22 -87.21 57.47
N GLN A 355 -113.68 -88.25 56.81
CA GLN A 355 -114.48 -89.29 56.18
C GLN A 355 -115.25 -90.11 57.23
N ALA A 356 -114.64 -90.40 58.39
CA ALA A 356 -115.30 -91.05 59.51
C ALA A 356 -116.44 -90.18 60.08
N GLN A 357 -116.23 -88.86 60.21
CA GLN A 357 -117.29 -87.93 60.60
C GLN A 357 -118.43 -87.88 59.58
N GLN A 358 -118.15 -87.79 58.28
CA GLN A 358 -119.17 -87.81 57.24
C GLN A 358 -119.97 -89.12 57.26
N ASN A 359 -119.31 -90.27 57.44
CA ASN A 359 -119.98 -91.56 57.58
C ASN A 359 -120.89 -91.61 58.82
N TYR A 360 -120.48 -91.01 59.94
CA TYR A 360 -121.31 -90.89 61.14
C TYR A 360 -122.55 -90.03 60.89
N LEU A 361 -122.41 -88.86 60.26
CA LEU A 361 -123.53 -87.97 59.92
C LEU A 361 -124.55 -88.68 59.01
N ASN A 362 -124.06 -89.34 57.95
CA ASN A 362 -124.91 -90.02 56.96
C ASN A 362 -125.64 -91.24 57.52
N SER A 363 -125.04 -91.98 58.46
CA SER A 363 -125.63 -93.22 58.99
C SER A 363 -126.54 -93.04 60.20
N VAL A 364 -126.28 -92.03 61.04
CA VAL A 364 -126.98 -91.85 62.33
C VAL A 364 -127.97 -90.67 62.30
N ILE A 365 -127.65 -89.58 61.61
CA ILE A 365 -128.45 -88.34 61.65
C ILE A 365 -129.39 -88.23 60.44
N TYR A 366 -128.95 -88.64 59.25
CA TYR A 366 -129.72 -88.44 58.00
C TYR A 366 -130.66 -89.60 57.63
N THR A 367 -130.77 -90.63 58.47
CA THR A 367 -131.67 -91.78 58.28
C THR A 367 -132.92 -91.63 59.15
N ASN A 368 -133.98 -91.06 58.57
CA ASN A 368 -135.28 -90.94 59.23
C ASN A 368 -136.02 -92.28 59.21
N GLN A 369 -136.11 -92.97 60.35
CA GLN A 369 -137.03 -94.10 60.51
C GLN A 369 -138.40 -93.58 60.97
N PRO A 370 -139.52 -93.94 60.31
CA PRO A 370 -140.84 -93.47 60.70
C PRO A 370 -141.25 -94.02 62.08
N THR A 371 -141.53 -93.12 63.01
CA THR A 371 -141.92 -93.41 64.40
C THR A 371 -143.25 -94.16 64.45
N ALA A 372 -143.42 -95.08 65.41
CA ALA A 372 -144.60 -95.95 65.56
C ALA A 372 -145.98 -95.25 65.54
N GLN A 373 -146.05 -93.94 65.86
CA GLN A 373 -147.26 -93.11 65.70
C GLN A 373 -147.74 -92.96 64.24
N TYR A 374 -146.85 -93.05 63.25
CA TYR A 374 -147.17 -92.96 61.82
C TYR A 374 -148.09 -94.11 61.35
N TYR A 375 -147.87 -95.32 61.87
CA TYR A 375 -148.64 -96.50 61.46
C TYR A 375 -150.02 -96.60 62.12
N LEU A 376 -150.23 -95.93 63.26
CA LEU A 376 -151.52 -95.88 63.97
C LEU A 376 -152.56 -94.94 63.33
N GLN A 377 -152.20 -94.22 62.27
CA GLN A 377 -153.10 -93.29 61.55
C GLN A 377 -153.97 -93.98 60.48
N PHE A 378 -153.65 -95.21 60.06
CA PHE A 378 -154.37 -95.90 58.99
C PHE A 378 -155.44 -96.85 59.53
N ASN A 379 -156.62 -96.88 58.89
CA ASN A 379 -157.78 -97.74 59.19
C ASN A 379 -158.54 -97.48 60.50
N THR A 380 -158.67 -96.21 60.93
CA THR A 380 -159.41 -95.81 62.15
C THR A 380 -160.88 -95.39 61.91
N SER A 381 -161.43 -95.51 60.69
CA SER A 381 -162.87 -95.26 60.43
C SER A 381 -163.44 -96.18 59.34
N SER A 382 -164.70 -96.61 59.46
CA SER A 382 -165.36 -97.57 58.55
C SER A 382 -166.13 -96.92 57.40
N ARG A 383 -165.47 -96.08 56.60
CA ARG A 383 -165.95 -95.73 55.26
C ARG A 383 -165.04 -96.30 54.19
#